data_AF-A0A432H249-F1
#
_entry.id   AF-A0A432H249-F1
#
_cell.length_a   1.000
_cell.length_b   1.000
_cell.length_c   1.000
_cell.angle_alpha   90.00
_cell.angle_beta   90.00
_cell.angle_gamma   90.00
#
_symmetry.space_group_name_H-M   'P 1'
#
loop_
_entity.id
_entity.type
_entity.pdbx_description
1 polymer ?
#
loop_
_entity_poly.entity_id
_entity_poly.type
_entity_poly.pdbx_seq_one_letter_code
_entity_poly.pdbx_strand_id
1 'polypeptide(L)'
;MRVRIPAGMFLVSSAALMYEISLSRLLAIELWNHYAFLIISGALLGYGAAGAFRLSSSRRIPPLLPVLCFSLLLIPLFLLSSHLPFDPVLMALDPRHGVWLLLIFLLLAFPFFLAGLTLNLLLEAYTEHAHFLYASDLIGAACGCAGFFLTAPWLTEIEGLGIPALLAACSSLCLASGKKQNILALATLLTLFCGSFWLGKLELRISDYKNLPHALRYPGSKLLETQRDASVRIDWLETPLARFAPGLSLEFRGSLPDQLGLT
;
A
#
# COMPACT_ATOMS: atom_id res chain seq x y z
N MET A 1 -1.15 -15.70 -29.16
CA MET A 1 -0.70 -14.65 -28.19
C MET A 1 0.73 -14.96 -27.72
N ARG A 2 1.63 -13.97 -27.61
CA ARG A 2 2.97 -14.20 -27.01
C ARG A 2 2.81 -14.44 -25.50
N VAL A 3 3.45 -15.46 -24.93
CA VAL A 3 3.40 -15.82 -23.50
C VAL A 3 3.68 -14.64 -22.56
N ARG A 4 4.45 -13.66 -23.05
CA ARG A 4 4.78 -12.41 -22.32
C ARG A 4 3.56 -11.56 -21.97
N ILE A 5 2.46 -11.61 -22.73
CA ILE A 5 1.30 -10.72 -22.50
C ILE A 5 0.44 -11.20 -21.32
N PRO A 6 0.01 -12.47 -21.27
CA PRO A 6 -0.63 -13.03 -20.07
C PRO A 6 0.23 -12.87 -18.81
N ALA A 7 1.54 -13.09 -18.92
CA ALA A 7 2.47 -12.88 -17.80
C ALA A 7 2.52 -11.42 -17.33
N GLY A 8 2.50 -10.46 -18.27
CA GLY A 8 2.41 -9.04 -17.95
C GLY A 8 1.10 -8.70 -17.22
N MET A 9 -0.03 -9.21 -17.71
CA MET A 9 -1.35 -9.04 -17.07
C MET A 9 -1.34 -9.60 -15.65
N PHE A 10 -0.91 -10.85 -15.48
CA PHE A 10 -0.76 -11.51 -14.18
C PHE A 10 0.05 -10.66 -13.19
N LEU A 11 1.20 -10.13 -13.62
CA LEU A 11 2.10 -9.35 -12.77
C LEU A 11 1.53 -7.98 -12.40
N VAL A 12 0.84 -7.28 -13.30
CA VAL A 12 0.17 -6.00 -12.96
C VAL A 12 -0.95 -6.24 -11.95
N SER A 13 -1.77 -7.27 -12.18
CA SER A 13 -2.90 -7.58 -11.29
C SER A 13 -2.42 -8.02 -9.91
N SER A 14 -1.36 -8.84 -9.86
CA SER A 14 -0.69 -9.22 -8.62
C SER A 14 -0.15 -7.99 -7.87
N ALA A 15 0.54 -7.09 -8.59
CA ALA A 15 1.05 -5.85 -8.01
C ALA A 15 -0.07 -4.95 -7.49
N ALA A 16 -1.15 -4.76 -8.24
CA ALA A 16 -2.24 -3.88 -7.88
C ALA A 16 -3.00 -4.37 -6.63
N LEU A 17 -3.33 -5.67 -6.55
CA LEU A 17 -4.01 -6.23 -5.39
C LEU A 17 -3.11 -6.26 -4.15
N MET A 18 -1.83 -6.61 -4.33
CA MET A 18 -0.87 -6.55 -3.22
C MET A 18 -0.71 -5.12 -2.70
N TYR A 19 -0.69 -4.13 -3.59
CA TYR A 19 -0.67 -2.71 -3.24
C TYR A 19 -1.93 -2.28 -2.49
N GLU A 20 -3.11 -2.72 -2.92
CA GLU A 20 -4.40 -2.43 -2.24
C GLU A 20 -4.43 -2.92 -0.79
N ILE A 21 -3.99 -4.16 -0.56
CA ILE A 21 -3.93 -4.72 0.79
C ILE A 21 -2.87 -4.01 1.63
N SER A 22 -1.71 -3.70 1.04
CA SER A 22 -0.62 -2.98 1.71
C SER A 22 -1.05 -1.59 2.14
N LEU A 23 -1.73 -0.84 1.27
CA LEU A 23 -2.28 0.48 1.59
C LEU A 23 -3.35 0.40 2.68
N SER A 24 -4.22 -0.60 2.64
CA SER A 24 -5.25 -0.81 3.66
C SER A 24 -4.62 -1.01 5.05
N ARG A 25 -3.53 -1.79 5.12
CA ARG A 25 -2.75 -1.98 6.36
C ARG A 25 -2.01 -0.70 6.77
N LEU A 26 -1.38 0.00 5.84
CA LEU A 26 -0.66 1.25 6.12
C LEU A 26 -1.60 2.32 6.70
N LEU A 27 -2.76 2.54 6.09
CA LEU A 27 -3.74 3.51 6.62
C LEU A 27 -4.34 3.07 7.96
N ALA A 28 -4.50 1.76 8.20
CA ALA A 28 -4.93 1.26 9.50
C ALA A 28 -3.91 1.57 10.61
N ILE A 29 -2.62 1.58 10.28
CA ILE A 29 -1.51 1.90 11.19
C ILE A 29 -1.37 3.42 11.36
N GLU A 30 -1.29 4.19 10.26
CA GLU A 30 -1.12 5.65 10.27
C GLU A 30 -2.33 6.37 10.88
N LEU A 31 -3.54 5.98 10.44
CA LEU A 31 -4.83 6.54 10.83
C LEU A 31 -5.63 5.42 11.50
N TRP A 32 -6.92 5.23 11.22
CA TRP A 32 -7.74 4.17 11.82
C TRP A 32 -8.27 3.20 10.77
N ASN A 33 -8.69 2.01 11.22
CA ASN A 33 -9.24 0.94 10.36
C ASN A 33 -10.40 1.40 9.47
N HIS A 34 -11.15 2.42 9.88
CA HIS A 34 -12.25 2.99 9.10
C HIS A 34 -11.79 3.60 7.76
N TYR A 35 -10.52 4.02 7.65
CA TYR A 35 -9.97 4.57 6.42
C TYR A 35 -9.50 3.48 5.45
N ALA A 36 -9.48 2.20 5.84
CA ALA A 36 -9.19 1.11 4.91
C ALA A 36 -10.26 1.00 3.79
N PHE A 37 -11.53 1.29 4.10
CA PHE A 37 -12.62 1.31 3.10
C PHE A 37 -12.41 2.35 1.98
N LEU A 38 -11.65 3.41 2.28
CA LEU A 38 -11.29 4.45 1.32
C LEU A 38 -10.35 3.91 0.24
N ILE A 39 -9.51 2.93 0.56
CA ILE A 39 -8.60 2.27 -0.40
C ILE A 39 -9.39 1.46 -1.41
N ILE A 40 -10.32 0.61 -0.96
CA ILE A 40 -11.15 -0.22 -1.85
C ILE A 40 -11.96 0.69 -2.79
N SER A 41 -12.57 1.75 -2.23
CA SER A 41 -13.31 2.74 -3.02
C SER A 41 -12.41 3.49 -4.02
N GLY A 42 -11.16 3.78 -3.62
CA GLY A 42 -10.16 4.43 -4.46
C GLY A 42 -9.66 3.54 -5.59
N ALA A 43 -9.50 2.25 -5.32
CA ALA A 43 -9.19 1.24 -6.34
C ALA A 43 -10.31 1.18 -7.38
N LEU A 44 -11.57 1.02 -6.94
CA LEU A 44 -12.74 1.01 -7.82
C LEU A 44 -12.85 2.30 -8.64
N LEU A 45 -12.64 3.47 -8.02
CA LEU A 45 -12.62 4.75 -8.72
C LEU A 45 -11.50 4.81 -9.75
N GLY A 46 -10.29 4.37 -9.42
CA GLY A 46 -9.14 4.34 -10.32
C GLY A 46 -9.41 3.46 -11.54
N TYR A 47 -9.85 2.21 -11.34
CA TYR A 47 -10.21 1.30 -12.43
C TYR A 47 -11.37 1.83 -13.28
N GLY A 48 -12.42 2.36 -12.65
CA GLY A 48 -13.57 2.95 -13.32
C GLY A 48 -13.20 4.17 -14.16
N ALA A 49 -12.40 5.09 -13.59
CA ALA A 49 -11.89 6.27 -14.28
C ALA A 49 -10.98 5.88 -15.46
N ALA A 50 -10.18 4.82 -15.33
CA ALA A 50 -9.36 4.30 -16.41
C ALA A 50 -10.20 3.79 -17.59
N GLY A 51 -11.29 3.08 -17.29
CA GLY A 51 -12.26 2.64 -18.29
C GLY A 51 -12.96 3.80 -18.98
N ALA A 52 -13.46 4.77 -18.20
CA ALA A 52 -14.10 5.97 -18.73
C ALA A 52 -13.16 6.82 -19.59
N PHE A 53 -11.91 7.00 -19.15
CA PHE A 53 -10.88 7.69 -19.93
C PHE A 53 -10.61 6.97 -21.25
N ARG A 54 -10.50 5.63 -21.22
CA ARG A 54 -10.23 4.86 -22.44
C ARG A 54 -11.40 4.90 -23.42
N LEU A 55 -12.63 4.93 -22.93
CA LEU A 55 -13.83 5.09 -23.76
C LEU A 55 -13.90 6.48 -24.42
N SER A 56 -13.53 7.54 -23.69
CA SER A 56 -13.57 8.92 -24.20
C SER A 56 -12.39 9.28 -25.11
N SER A 57 -11.23 8.64 -24.93
CA SER A 57 -9.99 8.99 -25.63
C SER A 57 -9.60 7.90 -26.60
N SER A 58 -9.53 8.20 -27.90
CA SER A 58 -9.07 7.28 -28.96
C SER A 58 -7.55 7.27 -29.12
N ARG A 59 -6.80 7.91 -28.23
CA ARG A 59 -5.33 7.99 -28.31
C ARG A 59 -4.72 6.61 -28.20
N ARG A 60 -3.79 6.30 -29.11
CA ARG A 60 -2.99 5.07 -29.05
C ARG A 60 -1.93 5.21 -27.96
N ILE A 61 -2.17 4.57 -26.82
CA ILE A 61 -1.24 4.52 -25.70
C ILE A 61 -0.63 3.11 -25.65
N PRO A 62 0.71 2.95 -25.68
CA PRO A 62 1.32 1.64 -25.50
C PRO A 62 1.11 1.17 -24.05
N PRO A 63 0.72 -0.09 -23.80
CA PRO A 63 0.42 -0.59 -22.45
C PRO A 63 1.63 -0.54 -21.51
N LEU A 64 2.85 -0.46 -22.06
CA LEU A 64 4.09 -0.23 -21.31
C LEU A 64 4.08 1.08 -20.52
N LEU A 65 3.52 2.16 -21.06
CA LEU A 65 3.57 3.48 -20.44
C LEU A 65 2.84 3.52 -19.09
N PRO A 66 1.54 3.15 -18.99
CA PRO A 66 0.83 3.18 -17.72
C PRO A 66 1.43 2.22 -16.69
N VAL A 67 1.89 1.02 -17.07
CA VAL A 67 2.52 0.10 -16.10
C VAL A 67 3.87 0.62 -15.58
N LEU A 68 4.67 1.29 -16.42
CA LEU A 68 5.90 1.94 -15.97
C LEU A 68 5.57 3.08 -15.00
N CYS A 69 4.62 3.94 -15.35
CA CYS A 69 4.17 5.00 -14.45
C CYS A 69 3.63 4.43 -13.13
N PHE A 70 2.87 3.33 -13.18
CA PHE A 70 2.37 2.65 -11.99
C PHE A 70 3.53 2.21 -11.08
N SER A 71 4.51 1.48 -11.64
CA SER A 71 5.69 1.02 -10.88
C SER A 71 6.50 2.15 -10.23
N LEU A 72 6.57 3.31 -10.88
CA LEU A 72 7.35 4.45 -10.41
C LEU A 72 6.58 5.34 -9.42
N LEU A 73 5.26 5.44 -9.56
CA LEU A 73 4.45 6.42 -8.83
C LEU A 73 3.78 5.85 -7.57
N LEU A 74 3.63 4.53 -7.45
CA LEU A 74 2.91 3.95 -6.30
C LEU A 74 3.55 4.28 -4.93
N ILE A 75 4.89 4.32 -4.84
CA ILE A 75 5.60 4.67 -3.60
C ILE A 75 5.61 6.19 -3.38
N PRO A 76 6.05 7.03 -4.34
CA PRO A 76 6.06 8.48 -4.14
C PRO A 76 4.69 9.08 -3.84
N LEU A 77 3.62 8.58 -4.46
CA LEU A 77 2.26 9.07 -4.19
C LEU A 77 1.77 8.66 -2.80
N PHE A 78 2.12 7.47 -2.33
CA PHE A 78 1.87 7.07 -0.95
C PHE A 78 2.63 8.00 0.02
N LEU A 79 3.94 8.17 -0.16
CA LEU A 79 4.74 9.04 0.72
C LEU A 79 4.22 10.48 0.73
N LEU A 80 3.88 11.02 -0.45
CA LEU A 80 3.27 12.34 -0.56
C LEU A 80 1.96 12.42 0.21
N SER A 81 1.13 11.38 0.16
CA SER A 81 -0.13 11.33 0.90
C SER A 81 0.09 11.31 2.42
N SER A 82 1.09 10.58 2.93
CA SER A 82 1.45 10.53 4.35
C SER A 82 2.02 11.86 4.89
N HIS A 83 2.53 12.72 4.00
CA HIS A 83 3.03 14.05 4.37
C HIS A 83 1.94 15.13 4.42
N LEU A 84 0.74 14.87 3.90
CA LEU A 84 -0.34 15.85 3.94
C LEU A 84 -0.81 16.09 5.39
N PRO A 85 -1.11 17.34 5.77
CA PRO A 85 -1.50 17.70 7.14
C PRO A 85 -2.97 17.32 7.38
N PHE A 86 -3.25 16.02 7.42
CA PHE A 86 -4.57 15.50 7.71
C PHE A 86 -4.63 14.94 9.14
N ASP A 87 -5.59 15.44 9.90
CA ASP A 87 -5.91 14.97 11.24
C ASP A 87 -7.42 14.66 11.31
N PRO A 88 -7.79 13.36 11.48
CA PRO A 88 -9.17 12.95 11.63
C PRO A 88 -9.93 13.65 12.76
N VAL A 89 -9.27 14.02 13.85
CA VAL A 89 -9.91 14.65 15.02
C VAL A 89 -10.38 16.06 14.66
N LEU A 90 -9.60 16.78 13.85
CA LEU A 90 -9.90 18.14 13.42
C LEU A 90 -10.95 18.19 12.30
N MET A 91 -11.27 17.06 11.67
CA MET A 91 -12.23 17.00 10.56
C MET A 91 -13.63 17.49 10.95
N ALA A 92 -14.05 17.25 12.21
CA ALA A 92 -15.34 17.74 12.71
C ALA A 92 -15.37 19.26 12.96
N LEU A 93 -14.20 19.89 13.10
CA LEU A 93 -14.05 21.30 13.51
C LEU A 93 -13.64 22.21 12.35
N ASP A 94 -12.82 21.71 11.41
CA ASP A 94 -12.33 22.48 10.26
C ASP A 94 -12.58 21.74 8.93
N PRO A 95 -13.51 22.24 8.08
CA PRO A 95 -13.83 21.67 6.78
C PRO A 95 -12.65 21.51 5.83
N ARG A 96 -11.55 22.25 6.02
CA ARG A 96 -10.34 22.15 5.19
C ARG A 96 -9.73 20.74 5.24
N HIS A 97 -9.89 20.02 6.35
CA HIS A 97 -9.45 18.63 6.48
C HIS A 97 -10.19 17.68 5.53
N GLY A 98 -11.43 18.02 5.12
CA GLY A 98 -12.14 17.30 4.07
C GLY A 98 -11.46 17.43 2.70
N VAL A 99 -10.88 18.59 2.38
CA VAL A 99 -10.12 18.80 1.13
C VAL A 99 -8.82 17.99 1.16
N TRP A 100 -8.12 17.97 2.30
CA TRP A 100 -6.94 17.12 2.46
C TRP A 100 -7.26 15.63 2.32
N LEU A 101 -8.37 15.17 2.91
CA LEU A 101 -8.82 13.79 2.75
C LEU A 101 -9.14 13.45 1.29
N LEU A 102 -9.81 14.35 0.57
CA LEU A 102 -10.07 14.18 -0.87
C LEU A 102 -8.75 14.10 -1.65
N LEU A 103 -7.76 14.94 -1.33
CA LEU A 103 -6.45 14.92 -1.97
C LEU A 103 -5.73 13.59 -1.70
N ILE A 104 -5.71 13.12 -0.46
CA ILE A 104 -5.17 11.79 -0.09
C ILE A 104 -5.87 10.70 -0.91
N PHE A 105 -7.20 10.72 -0.96
CA PHE A 105 -7.99 9.76 -1.71
C PHE A 105 -7.64 9.74 -3.21
N LEU A 106 -7.53 10.91 -3.83
CA LEU A 106 -7.16 11.02 -5.25
C LEU A 106 -5.72 10.58 -5.52
N LEU A 107 -4.78 10.93 -4.63
CA LEU A 107 -3.37 10.50 -4.73
C LEU A 107 -3.25 8.98 -4.66
N LEU A 108 -3.96 8.34 -3.73
CA LEU A 108 -3.95 6.89 -3.55
C LEU A 108 -4.75 6.15 -4.64
N ALA A 109 -5.78 6.79 -5.22
CA ALA A 109 -6.53 6.23 -6.35
C ALA A 109 -5.76 6.25 -7.67
N PHE A 110 -4.84 7.21 -7.85
CA PHE A 110 -4.13 7.41 -9.12
C PHE A 110 -3.25 6.22 -9.58
N PRO A 111 -2.49 5.51 -8.70
CA PRO A 111 -1.84 4.26 -9.07
C PRO A 111 -2.81 3.21 -9.62
N PHE A 112 -4.00 3.06 -9.03
CA PHE A 112 -5.01 2.13 -9.53
C PHE A 112 -5.57 2.54 -10.89
N PHE A 113 -5.67 3.83 -11.17
CA PHE A 113 -5.97 4.32 -12.52
C PHE A 113 -4.93 3.85 -13.55
N LEU A 114 -3.64 3.88 -13.22
CA LEU A 114 -2.58 3.43 -14.12
C LEU A 114 -2.58 1.90 -14.30
N ALA A 115 -2.78 1.14 -13.23
CA ALA A 115 -2.96 -0.30 -13.30
C ALA A 115 -4.17 -0.67 -14.18
N GLY A 116 -5.33 -0.05 -13.90
CA GLY A 116 -6.55 -0.25 -14.67
C GLY A 116 -6.45 0.15 -16.14
N LEU A 117 -5.74 1.25 -16.44
CA LEU A 117 -5.50 1.66 -17.82
C LEU A 117 -4.68 0.62 -18.57
N THR A 118 -3.69 0.00 -17.90
CA THR A 118 -2.92 -1.10 -18.47
C THR A 118 -3.81 -2.29 -18.80
N LEU A 119 -4.65 -2.74 -17.85
CA LEU A 119 -5.56 -3.88 -18.06
C LEU A 119 -6.54 -3.62 -19.20
N ASN A 120 -7.16 -2.44 -19.23
CA ASN A 120 -8.09 -2.04 -20.29
C ASN A 120 -7.41 -2.04 -21.67
N LEU A 121 -6.19 -1.51 -21.79
CA LEU A 121 -5.44 -1.52 -23.04
C LEU A 121 -5.08 -2.95 -23.51
N LEU A 122 -4.77 -3.86 -22.59
CA LEU A 122 -4.47 -5.25 -22.92
C LEU A 122 -5.72 -6.01 -23.39
N LEU A 123 -6.84 -5.85 -22.69
CA LEU A 123 -8.11 -6.48 -23.07
C LEU A 123 -8.63 -5.97 -24.42
N GLU A 124 -8.49 -4.67 -24.67
CA GLU A 124 -8.87 -4.05 -25.95
C GLU A 124 -7.96 -4.51 -27.10
N ALA A 125 -6.65 -4.64 -26.86
CA ALA A 125 -5.71 -5.07 -27.89
C ALA A 125 -5.87 -6.55 -28.27
N TYR A 126 -6.42 -7.39 -27.39
CA TYR A 126 -6.50 -8.84 -27.55
C TYR A 126 -7.89 -9.40 -27.23
N THR A 127 -8.93 -8.80 -27.81
CA THR A 127 -10.34 -9.18 -27.60
C THR A 127 -10.62 -10.66 -27.87
N GLU A 128 -10.03 -11.24 -28.91
CA GLU A 128 -10.18 -12.67 -29.25
C GLU A 128 -9.68 -13.62 -28.15
N HIS A 129 -8.74 -13.18 -27.32
CA HIS A 129 -8.12 -13.97 -26.26
C HIS A 129 -8.44 -13.43 -24.87
N ALA A 130 -9.52 -12.65 -24.74
CA ALA A 130 -9.89 -11.98 -23.49
C ALA A 130 -10.09 -12.94 -22.32
N HIS A 131 -10.61 -14.15 -22.58
CA HIS A 131 -10.80 -15.18 -21.54
C HIS A 131 -9.48 -15.63 -20.90
N PHE A 132 -8.40 -15.80 -21.67
CA PHE A 132 -7.07 -16.14 -21.13
C PHE A 132 -6.44 -14.99 -20.36
N LEU A 133 -6.62 -13.76 -20.85
CA LEU A 133 -6.16 -12.56 -20.16
C LEU A 133 -6.88 -12.37 -18.83
N TYR A 134 -8.20 -12.54 -18.82
CA TYR A 134 -9.02 -12.47 -17.62
C TYR A 134 -8.66 -13.56 -16.61
N ALA A 135 -8.41 -14.79 -17.07
CA ALA A 135 -7.89 -15.85 -16.21
C ALA A 135 -6.53 -15.48 -15.60
N SER A 136 -5.63 -14.87 -16.39
CA SER A 136 -4.31 -14.44 -15.90
C SER A 136 -4.41 -13.30 -14.89
N ASP A 137 -5.34 -12.38 -15.09
CA ASP A 137 -5.67 -11.29 -14.16
C ASP A 137 -6.17 -11.82 -12.82
N LEU A 138 -7.16 -12.73 -12.84
CA LEU A 138 -7.70 -13.34 -11.62
C LEU A 138 -6.66 -14.16 -10.84
N ILE A 139 -5.87 -14.99 -11.53
CA ILE A 139 -4.81 -15.77 -10.87
C ILE A 139 -3.73 -14.82 -10.34
N GLY A 140 -3.37 -13.77 -11.09
CA GLY A 140 -2.43 -12.74 -10.67
C GLY A 140 -2.87 -12.03 -9.40
N ALA A 141 -4.13 -11.56 -9.38
CA ALA A 141 -4.77 -10.97 -8.21
C ALA A 141 -4.71 -11.89 -6.99
N ALA A 142 -5.11 -13.16 -7.14
CA ALA A 142 -5.05 -14.15 -6.07
C ALA A 142 -3.62 -14.37 -5.55
N CYS A 143 -2.64 -14.48 -6.45
CA CYS A 143 -1.23 -14.59 -6.08
C CYS A 143 -0.69 -13.33 -5.41
N GLY A 144 -1.15 -12.13 -5.79
CA GLY A 144 -0.83 -10.87 -5.11
C GLY A 144 -1.34 -10.84 -3.68
N CYS A 145 -2.59 -11.26 -3.47
CA CYS A 145 -3.16 -11.41 -2.13
C CYS A 145 -2.37 -12.40 -1.28
N ALA A 146 -2.09 -13.60 -1.79
CA ALA A 146 -1.28 -14.59 -1.06
C ALA A 146 0.16 -14.10 -0.80
N GLY A 147 0.77 -13.44 -1.79
CA GLY A 147 2.11 -12.88 -1.70
C GLY A 147 2.23 -11.83 -0.60
N PHE A 148 1.19 -11.02 -0.39
CA PHE A 148 1.13 -10.10 0.75
C PHE A 148 1.28 -10.83 2.09
N PHE A 149 0.44 -11.84 2.36
CA PHE A 149 0.48 -12.56 3.64
C PHE A 149 1.81 -13.28 3.88
N LEU A 150 2.45 -13.77 2.82
CA LEU A 150 3.75 -14.44 2.92
C LEU A 150 4.90 -13.47 3.22
N THR A 151 4.80 -12.22 2.78
CA THR A 151 5.91 -11.26 2.85
C THR A 151 5.76 -10.23 3.98
N ALA A 152 4.53 -9.92 4.40
CA ALA A 152 4.24 -8.93 5.42
C ALA A 152 4.91 -9.14 6.79
N PRO A 153 5.15 -10.38 7.29
CA PRO A 153 5.86 -10.57 8.57
C PRO A 153 7.35 -10.24 8.51
N TRP A 154 7.96 -10.28 7.33
CA TRP A 154 9.42 -10.21 7.15
C TRP A 154 9.92 -8.81 6.81
N LEU A 155 9.02 -7.90 6.44
CA LEU A 155 9.34 -6.58 5.94
C LEU A 155 8.74 -5.50 6.85
N THR A 156 9.39 -4.35 6.89
CA THR A 156 8.74 -3.15 7.43
C THR A 156 7.58 -2.72 6.54
N GLU A 157 6.71 -1.90 7.10
CA GLU A 157 5.45 -1.46 6.50
C GLU A 157 5.67 -0.77 5.15
N ILE A 158 6.68 0.10 5.06
CA ILE A 158 7.04 0.83 3.83
C ILE A 158 7.85 -0.06 2.87
N GLU A 159 8.75 -0.91 3.37
CA GLU A 159 9.46 -1.89 2.52
C GLU A 159 8.51 -2.84 1.80
N GLY A 160 7.38 -3.19 2.42
CA GLY A 160 6.33 -4.00 1.82
C GLY A 160 5.81 -3.44 0.49
N LEU A 161 5.80 -2.11 0.31
CA LEU A 161 5.43 -1.45 -0.95
C LEU A 161 6.47 -1.64 -2.07
N GLY A 162 7.69 -2.04 -1.73
CA GLY A 162 8.73 -2.37 -2.70
C GLY A 162 8.36 -3.57 -3.57
N ILE A 163 7.67 -4.57 -3.01
CA ILE A 163 7.28 -5.78 -3.75
C ILE A 163 6.28 -5.49 -4.87
N PRO A 164 5.13 -4.82 -4.65
CA PRO A 164 4.21 -4.49 -5.74
C PRO A 164 4.89 -3.58 -6.78
N ALA A 165 5.81 -2.69 -6.39
CA ALA A 165 6.59 -1.90 -7.35
C ALA A 165 7.48 -2.77 -8.24
N LEU A 166 8.17 -3.75 -7.67
CA LEU A 166 9.00 -4.70 -8.42
C LEU A 166 8.15 -5.60 -9.33
N LEU A 167 6.99 -6.07 -8.86
CA LEU A 167 6.06 -6.85 -9.70
C LEU A 167 5.55 -6.03 -10.89
N ALA A 168 5.17 -4.78 -10.68
CA ALA A 168 4.79 -3.85 -11.75
C ALA A 168 5.95 -3.58 -12.72
N ALA A 169 7.17 -3.42 -12.22
CA ALA A 169 8.36 -3.25 -13.06
C ALA A 169 8.67 -4.52 -13.88
N CYS A 170 8.53 -5.72 -13.30
CA CYS A 170 8.62 -6.98 -14.02
C CYS A 170 7.53 -7.10 -15.09
N SER A 171 6.31 -6.64 -14.81
CA SER A 171 5.25 -6.59 -15.83
C SER A 171 5.63 -5.67 -16.99
N SER A 172 6.24 -4.52 -16.71
CA SER A 172 6.72 -3.61 -17.75
C SER A 172 7.74 -4.29 -18.68
N LEU A 173 8.63 -5.13 -18.14
CA LEU A 173 9.55 -5.94 -18.93
C LEU A 173 8.82 -6.97 -19.80
N CYS A 174 7.74 -7.57 -19.32
CA CYS A 174 6.92 -8.48 -20.11
C CYS A 174 6.21 -7.77 -21.28
N LEU A 175 5.69 -6.56 -21.05
CA LEU A 175 4.93 -5.78 -22.03
C LEU A 175 5.80 -4.97 -23.01
N ALA A 176 7.11 -4.85 -22.74
CA ALA A 176 8.05 -4.16 -23.62
C ALA A 176 8.26 -4.92 -24.95
N SER A 177 8.10 -4.19 -26.06
CA SER A 177 8.08 -4.74 -27.41
C SER A 177 9.34 -4.45 -28.24
N GLY A 178 10.23 -3.55 -27.79
CA GLY A 178 11.46 -3.18 -28.50
C GLY A 178 12.68 -3.01 -27.60
N LYS A 179 13.89 -2.98 -28.18
CA LYS A 179 15.16 -2.88 -27.42
C LYS A 179 15.19 -1.67 -26.48
N LYS A 180 14.80 -0.48 -26.95
CA LYS A 180 14.76 0.74 -26.12
C LYS A 180 13.79 0.61 -24.94
N GLN A 181 12.64 -0.01 -25.17
CA GLN A 181 11.63 -0.25 -24.14
C GLN A 181 12.09 -1.27 -23.10
N ASN A 182 12.77 -2.34 -23.53
CA ASN A 182 13.37 -3.32 -22.62
C ASN A 182 14.46 -2.67 -21.75
N ILE A 183 15.31 -1.81 -22.33
CA ILE A 183 16.34 -1.09 -21.57
C ILE A 183 15.69 -0.18 -20.53
N LEU A 184 14.64 0.56 -20.91
CA LEU A 184 13.91 1.42 -19.98
C LEU A 184 13.29 0.60 -18.84
N ALA A 185 12.56 -0.47 -19.16
CA ALA A 185 11.92 -1.35 -18.18
C ALA A 185 12.95 -2.05 -17.26
N LEU A 186 14.11 -2.40 -17.79
CA LEU A 186 15.20 -2.98 -16.99
C LEU A 186 15.83 -1.93 -16.08
N ALA A 187 16.05 -0.71 -16.58
CA ALA A 187 16.55 0.39 -15.77
C ALA A 187 15.56 0.74 -14.65
N THR A 188 14.25 0.75 -14.91
CA THR A 188 13.24 0.97 -13.86
C THR A 188 13.23 -0.18 -12.85
N LEU A 189 13.36 -1.44 -13.29
CA LEU A 189 13.45 -2.56 -12.36
C LEU A 189 14.68 -2.46 -11.46
N LEU A 190 15.86 -2.18 -12.03
CA LEU A 190 17.11 -2.06 -11.27
C LEU A 190 17.10 -0.87 -10.31
N THR A 191 16.55 0.26 -10.73
CA THR A 191 16.43 1.45 -9.86
C THR A 191 15.48 1.20 -8.69
N LEU A 192 14.32 0.58 -8.93
CA LEU A 192 13.39 0.20 -7.86
C LEU A 192 13.98 -0.88 -6.94
N PHE A 193 14.72 -1.85 -7.48
CA PHE A 193 15.41 -2.86 -6.70
C PHE A 193 16.47 -2.23 -5.77
N CYS A 194 17.33 -1.37 -6.31
CA CYS A 194 18.29 -0.63 -5.48
C CYS A 194 17.61 0.31 -4.47
N GLY A 195 16.53 0.97 -4.89
CA GLY A 195 15.74 1.87 -4.03
C GLY A 195 15.04 1.12 -2.88
N SER A 196 14.69 -0.16 -3.07
CA SER A 196 13.98 -0.94 -2.06
C SER A 196 14.79 -1.11 -0.76
N PHE A 197 16.12 -1.17 -0.83
CA PHE A 197 17.00 -1.21 0.34
C PHE A 197 16.98 0.08 1.17
N TRP A 198 16.54 1.20 0.58
CA TRP A 198 16.40 2.47 1.30
C TRP A 198 15.04 2.63 1.98
N LEU A 199 14.03 1.85 1.56
CA LEU A 199 12.67 1.96 2.10
C LEU A 199 12.61 1.61 3.59
N GLY A 200 13.43 0.68 4.06
CA GLY A 200 13.46 0.27 5.48
C GLY A 200 13.94 1.35 6.45
N LYS A 201 14.57 2.40 5.93
CA LYS A 201 15.03 3.53 6.73
C LYS A 201 13.96 4.62 6.89
N LEU A 202 12.86 4.52 6.13
CA LEU A 202 11.76 5.46 6.24
C LEU A 202 10.90 5.07 7.43
N GLU A 203 10.76 5.99 8.38
CA GLU A 203 9.84 5.82 9.49
C GLU A 203 8.42 6.17 9.03
N LEU A 204 7.48 5.27 9.32
CA LEU A 204 6.07 5.50 9.08
C LEU A 204 5.53 6.54 10.06
N ARG A 205 4.89 7.60 9.56
CA ARG A 205 4.29 8.63 10.42
C ARG A 205 2.96 8.15 10.99
N ILE A 206 2.95 7.78 12.26
CA ILE A 206 1.72 7.41 12.97
C ILE A 206 1.04 8.67 13.52
N SER A 207 -0.29 8.75 13.41
CA SER A 207 -1.07 9.85 13.98
C SER A 207 -0.83 10.01 15.49
N ASP A 208 -0.64 11.24 15.94
CA ASP A 208 -0.35 11.59 17.34
C ASP A 208 -1.44 11.16 18.34
N TYR A 209 -2.66 10.92 17.87
CA TYR A 209 -3.81 10.50 18.68
C TYR A 209 -3.94 8.99 18.80
N LYS A 210 -3.00 8.21 18.23
CA LYS A 210 -2.93 6.76 18.43
C LYS A 210 -2.38 6.42 19.80
N ASN A 211 -2.78 5.24 20.29
CA ASN A 211 -2.37 4.73 21.59
C ASN A 211 -0.85 4.68 21.76
N LEU A 212 -0.10 4.27 20.72
CA LEU A 212 1.36 4.17 20.76
C LEU A 212 2.05 5.53 20.94
N PRO A 213 1.89 6.54 20.06
CA PRO A 213 2.43 7.88 20.29
C PRO A 213 1.98 8.50 21.62
N HIS A 214 0.72 8.29 22.01
CA HIS A 214 0.20 8.77 23.28
C HIS A 214 0.92 8.14 24.49
N ALA A 215 1.17 6.83 24.47
CA ALA A 215 1.90 6.13 25.52
C ALA A 215 3.38 6.57 25.60
N LEU A 216 4.04 6.75 24.45
CA LEU A 216 5.45 7.15 24.38
C LEU A 216 5.70 8.60 24.84
N ARG A 217 4.68 9.47 24.83
CA ARG A 217 4.78 10.84 25.38
C ARG A 217 4.92 10.87 26.90
N TYR A 218 4.55 9.79 27.60
CA TYR A 218 4.63 9.76 29.05
C TYR A 218 6.09 9.58 29.52
N PRO A 219 6.60 10.40 30.46
CA PRO A 219 8.00 10.34 30.89
C PRO A 219 8.40 8.94 31.36
N GLY A 220 9.56 8.45 30.89
CA GLY A 220 10.06 7.12 31.21
C GLY A 220 9.52 6.00 30.32
N SER A 221 8.64 6.29 29.37
CA SER A 221 8.13 5.28 28.44
C SER A 221 9.13 4.96 27.33
N LYS A 222 9.28 3.67 26.99
CA LYS A 222 10.19 3.19 25.95
C LYS A 222 9.52 2.08 25.13
N LEU A 223 9.70 2.14 23.81
CA LEU A 223 9.35 1.04 22.91
C LEU A 223 10.42 -0.05 23.03
N LEU A 224 10.02 -1.27 23.37
CA LEU A 224 10.93 -2.41 23.52
C LEU A 224 11.03 -3.19 22.22
N GLU A 225 9.89 -3.57 21.65
CA GLU A 225 9.82 -4.44 20.49
C GLU A 225 8.54 -4.16 19.68
N THR A 226 8.63 -4.25 18.35
CA THR A 226 7.48 -4.25 17.45
C THR A 226 7.41 -5.60 16.75
N GLN A 227 6.40 -6.39 17.09
CA GLN A 227 6.10 -7.64 16.41
C GLN A 227 5.17 -7.38 15.23
N ARG A 228 5.55 -7.90 14.07
CA ARG A 228 4.83 -7.71 12.81
C ARG A 228 4.30 -9.05 12.33
N ASP A 229 2.99 -9.10 12.17
CA ASP A 229 2.30 -10.16 11.44
C ASP A 229 1.56 -9.53 10.24
N ALA A 230 1.07 -10.37 9.34
CA ALA A 230 0.32 -9.93 8.17
C ALA A 230 -0.97 -9.21 8.54
N SER A 231 -1.63 -9.64 9.62
CA SER A 231 -2.91 -9.10 10.10
C SER A 231 -2.77 -8.12 11.26
N VAL A 232 -1.78 -8.30 12.12
CA VAL A 232 -1.63 -7.56 13.38
C VAL A 232 -0.22 -7.00 13.50
N ARG A 233 -0.12 -5.80 14.08
CA ARG A 233 1.11 -5.23 14.62
C ARG A 233 0.94 -5.11 16.12
N ILE A 234 1.91 -5.59 16.88
CA ILE A 234 1.92 -5.52 18.34
C ILE A 234 3.16 -4.74 18.76
N ASP A 235 2.97 -3.63 19.46
CA ASP A 235 4.06 -2.82 20.01
C ASP A 235 4.15 -3.08 21.52
N TRP A 236 5.28 -3.63 21.97
CA TRP A 236 5.62 -3.86 23.37
C TRP A 236 6.32 -2.64 23.94
N LEU A 237 5.79 -2.12 25.04
CA LEU A 237 6.26 -0.86 25.62
C LEU A 237 6.41 -0.95 27.13
N GLU A 238 7.53 -0.45 27.62
CA GLU A 238 7.75 -0.20 29.03
C GLU A 238 7.16 1.19 29.30
N THR A 239 6.13 1.29 30.14
CA THR A 239 5.51 2.58 30.45
C THR A 239 4.94 2.61 31.86
N PRO A 240 5.10 3.72 32.62
CA PRO A 240 4.46 3.89 33.93
C PRO A 240 2.93 3.92 33.88
N LEU A 241 2.35 4.03 32.67
CA LEU A 241 0.92 3.95 32.41
C LEU A 241 0.38 2.52 32.44
N ALA A 242 1.22 1.51 32.25
CA ALA A 242 0.82 0.10 32.27
C ALA A 242 0.52 -0.31 33.72
N ARG A 243 -0.71 -0.05 34.15
CA ARG A 243 -1.21 -0.33 35.49
C ARG A 243 -2.40 -1.26 35.41
N PHE A 244 -2.12 -2.54 35.30
CA PHE A 244 -3.08 -3.63 35.33
C PHE A 244 -2.90 -4.41 36.63
N ALA A 245 -3.94 -4.46 37.46
CA ALA A 245 -3.89 -5.05 38.79
C ALA A 245 -5.02 -6.09 38.98
N PRO A 246 -5.08 -7.14 38.14
CA PRO A 246 -6.15 -8.12 38.22
C PRO A 246 -6.04 -8.91 39.53
N GLY A 247 -7.12 -8.96 40.31
CA GLY A 247 -7.18 -9.76 41.54
C GLY A 247 -6.52 -9.13 42.78
N LEU A 248 -6.02 -7.90 42.71
CA LEU A 248 -5.57 -7.17 43.90
C LEU A 248 -6.75 -6.47 44.58
N SER A 249 -6.82 -6.58 45.91
CA SER A 249 -7.79 -5.85 46.73
C SER A 249 -7.53 -4.34 46.68
N LEU A 250 -8.57 -3.53 46.81
CA LEU A 250 -8.46 -2.08 46.99
C LEU A 250 -7.65 -1.68 48.24
N GLU A 251 -7.49 -2.61 49.18
CA GLU A 251 -6.68 -2.42 50.40
C GLU A 251 -5.20 -2.77 50.21
N PHE A 252 -4.78 -3.25 49.03
CA PHE A 252 -3.38 -3.59 48.77
C PHE A 252 -2.49 -2.35 48.79
N ARG A 253 -1.49 -2.35 49.68
CA ARG A 253 -0.54 -1.22 49.89
C ARG A 253 0.87 -1.46 49.35
N GLY A 254 1.12 -2.61 48.73
CA GLY A 254 2.41 -2.92 48.11
C GLY A 254 2.63 -2.16 46.80
N SER A 255 3.86 -2.19 46.27
CA SER A 255 4.12 -1.76 44.90
C SER A 255 3.51 -2.76 43.91
N LEU A 256 2.92 -2.25 42.82
CA LEU A 256 2.54 -3.10 41.71
C LEU A 256 3.80 -3.75 41.10
N PRO A 257 3.72 -5.01 40.62
CA PRO A 257 4.83 -5.61 39.88
C PRO A 257 5.09 -4.81 38.60
N ASP A 258 6.31 -4.87 38.09
CA ASP A 258 6.68 -4.26 36.82
C ASP A 258 5.84 -4.85 35.69
N GLN A 259 5.32 -3.98 34.84
CA GLN A 259 4.36 -4.33 33.80
C GLN A 259 4.75 -3.73 32.47
N LEU A 260 4.49 -4.51 31.43
CA LEU A 260 4.63 -4.09 30.05
C LEU A 260 3.26 -3.71 29.50
N GLY A 261 3.20 -2.61 28.77
CA GLY A 261 2.03 -2.24 27.99
C GLY A 261 2.10 -2.84 26.58
N LEU A 262 0.92 -2.96 25.99
CA LEU A 262 0.69 -3.48 24.64
C LEU A 262 -0.19 -2.50 23.90
N THR A 263 0.17 -2.18 22.66
CA THR A 263 -0.66 -1.37 21.74
C THR A 263 -0.74 -1.99 20.36
#